data_AF-A0A8K0CFE3-F1
#
_entry.id   AF-A0A8K0CFE3-F1
#
_cell.length_a   1.000
_cell.length_b   1.000
_cell.length_c   1.000
_cell.angle_alpha   90.00
_cell.angle_beta   90.00
_cell.angle_gamma   90.00
#
_symmetry.space_group_name_H-M   'P 1'
#
loop_
_entity.id
_entity.type
_entity.pdbx_description
1 polymer ?
#
loop_
_entity_poly.entity_id
_entity_poly.type
_entity_poly.pdbx_seq_one_letter_code
_entity_poly.pdbx_strand_id
1 'polypeptide(L)'
;MASTQKWNVIVVDWSPMSHTIYSDARIHCRLVGQQLAEMCIFLIKLGYIHVESMHFIGHSMGAHIAGYASQIIKQKLNQVVDRITALDPIAYMFEYPYLEHPSERLDKNDASFVDVIHTNGRGLGMMAAIGDVDFYPNGGMQQPGCGSFMCSHERSCEFWTASIKNPCKYKAISYDSWDDYLNGKNKRTIKGSDGNSS
;
A
#
# COMPACT_ATOMS: atom_id res chain seq x y z
N MET A 1 2.22 23.80 11.25
CA MET A 1 0.99 23.01 11.48
C MET A 1 0.75 22.22 10.20
N ALA A 2 0.60 20.90 10.25
CA ALA A 2 0.26 20.14 9.06
C ALA A 2 -1.12 20.59 8.58
N SER A 3 -1.19 21.25 7.41
CA SER A 3 -2.45 21.71 6.85
C SER A 3 -3.24 20.51 6.36
N THR A 4 -4.39 20.22 6.97
CA THR A 4 -5.34 19.24 6.43
C THR A 4 -5.94 19.84 5.15
N GLN A 5 -5.49 19.35 4.00
CA GLN A 5 -6.02 19.70 2.68
C GLN A 5 -7.45 19.14 2.53
N LYS A 6 -8.25 19.71 1.62
CA LYS A 6 -9.59 19.17 1.31
C LYS A 6 -9.45 17.98 0.37
N TRP A 7 -10.13 16.88 0.68
CA TRP A 7 -10.12 15.65 -0.10
C TRP A 7 -11.53 15.14 -0.36
N ASN A 8 -11.74 14.52 -1.52
CA ASN A 8 -12.89 13.65 -1.74
C ASN A 8 -12.49 12.25 -1.27
N VAL A 9 -13.20 11.73 -0.27
CA VAL A 9 -12.92 10.39 0.29
C VAL A 9 -14.01 9.43 -0.17
N ILE A 10 -13.62 8.41 -0.92
CA ILE A 10 -14.53 7.36 -1.41
C ILE A 10 -14.14 6.05 -0.71
N VAL A 11 -15.09 5.46 0.00
CA VAL A 11 -14.91 4.15 0.63
C VAL A 11 -15.44 3.09 -0.31
N VAL A 12 -14.58 2.14 -0.69
CA VAL A 12 -14.93 1.02 -1.56
C VAL A 12 -15.32 -0.18 -0.69
N ASP A 13 -16.62 -0.33 -0.44
CA ASP A 13 -17.14 -1.50 0.26
C ASP A 13 -17.32 -2.66 -0.71
N TRP A 14 -16.52 -3.71 -0.52
CA TRP A 14 -16.57 -4.96 -1.26
C TRP A 14 -16.85 -6.16 -0.34
N SER A 15 -17.35 -5.91 0.88
CA SER A 15 -17.66 -6.95 1.87
C SER A 15 -18.55 -8.09 1.36
N PRO A 16 -19.56 -7.87 0.47
CA PRO A 16 -20.34 -8.98 -0.07
C PRO A 16 -19.51 -9.98 -0.89
N MET A 17 -18.38 -9.55 -1.46
CA MET A 17 -17.48 -10.39 -2.24
C MET A 17 -16.29 -10.91 -1.41
N SER A 18 -15.96 -10.28 -0.29
CA SER A 18 -14.85 -10.73 0.56
C SER A 18 -15.23 -11.89 1.50
N HIS A 19 -16.51 -12.00 1.89
CA HIS A 19 -17.02 -13.03 2.79
C HIS A 19 -17.24 -14.38 2.11
N THR A 20 -16.16 -14.95 1.57
CA THR A 20 -16.13 -16.27 0.94
C THR A 20 -14.85 -17.01 1.34
N ILE A 21 -14.63 -18.21 0.81
CA ILE A 21 -13.36 -18.91 0.98
C ILE A 21 -12.21 -18.09 0.36
N TYR A 22 -11.03 -18.18 0.95
CA TYR A 22 -9.90 -17.30 0.60
C TYR A 22 -9.57 -17.32 -0.91
N SER A 23 -9.59 -18.48 -1.54
CA SER A 23 -9.30 -18.64 -2.97
C SER A 23 -10.25 -17.80 -3.84
N ASP A 24 -11.53 -17.76 -3.47
CA ASP A 24 -12.55 -17.02 -4.20
C ASP A 24 -12.40 -15.52 -3.91
N ALA A 25 -12.14 -15.14 -2.65
CA ALA A 25 -11.88 -13.75 -2.28
C ALA A 25 -10.68 -13.17 -3.04
N ARG A 26 -9.61 -13.97 -3.25
CA ARG A 26 -8.47 -13.60 -4.10
C ARG A 26 -8.91 -13.36 -5.54
N ILE A 27 -9.71 -14.26 -6.14
CA ILE A 27 -10.24 -14.09 -7.51
C ILE A 27 -11.09 -12.81 -7.59
N HIS A 28 -11.91 -12.57 -6.58
CA HIS A 28 -12.76 -11.38 -6.49
C HIS A 28 -11.96 -10.08 -6.45
N CYS A 29 -10.71 -10.07 -5.94
CA CYS A 29 -9.88 -8.87 -5.93
C CYS A 29 -9.72 -8.26 -7.34
N ARG A 30 -9.54 -9.11 -8.37
CA ARG A 30 -9.42 -8.65 -9.75
C ARG A 30 -10.72 -8.07 -10.30
N LEU A 31 -11.86 -8.70 -9.95
CA LEU A 31 -13.19 -8.22 -10.33
C LEU A 31 -13.53 -6.87 -9.67
N VAL A 32 -13.23 -6.74 -8.37
CA VAL A 32 -13.42 -5.49 -7.63
C VAL A 32 -12.49 -4.40 -8.18
N GLY A 33 -11.23 -4.73 -8.48
CA GLY A 33 -10.29 -3.82 -9.13
C GLY A 33 -10.80 -3.32 -10.48
N GLN A 34 -11.43 -4.20 -11.28
CA GLN A 34 -12.08 -3.81 -12.52
C GLN A 34 -13.24 -2.83 -12.30
N GLN A 35 -14.12 -3.10 -11.35
CA GLN A 35 -15.25 -2.21 -11.03
C GLN A 35 -14.78 -0.84 -10.53
N LEU A 36 -13.76 -0.83 -9.67
CA LEU A 36 -13.13 0.41 -9.19
C LEU A 36 -12.55 1.22 -10.35
N ALA A 37 -11.81 0.56 -11.26
CA ALA A 37 -11.27 1.22 -12.45
C ALA A 37 -12.38 1.80 -13.35
N GLU A 38 -13.46 1.06 -13.57
CA GLU A 38 -14.59 1.51 -14.39
C GLU A 38 -15.28 2.74 -13.79
N MET A 39 -15.48 2.76 -12.46
CA MET A 39 -16.00 3.93 -11.75
C MET A 39 -15.06 5.14 -11.89
N CYS A 40 -13.76 4.97 -11.67
CA CYS A 40 -12.78 6.06 -11.83
C CYS A 40 -12.78 6.60 -13.26
N ILE A 41 -12.74 5.72 -14.27
CA ILE A 41 -12.78 6.10 -15.69
C ILE A 41 -14.07 6.85 -16.03
N PHE A 42 -15.21 6.44 -15.47
CA PHE A 42 -16.47 7.16 -15.63
C PHE A 42 -16.38 8.60 -15.09
N LEU A 43 -15.87 8.78 -13.88
CA LEU A 43 -15.69 10.11 -13.28
C LEU A 43 -14.69 10.99 -14.06
N ILE A 44 -13.61 10.38 -14.58
CA ILE A 44 -12.62 11.06 -15.42
C ILE A 44 -13.28 11.56 -16.72
N LYS A 45 -14.07 10.70 -17.38
CA LYS A 45 -14.76 11.06 -18.63
C LYS A 45 -15.80 12.16 -18.46
N LEU A 46 -16.39 12.29 -17.27
CA LEU A 46 -17.29 13.38 -16.93
C LEU A 46 -16.54 14.67 -16.52
N GLY A 47 -15.22 14.64 -16.42
CA GLY A 47 -14.39 15.78 -16.03
C GLY A 47 -14.42 16.09 -14.53
N TYR A 48 -14.85 15.15 -13.68
CA TYR A 48 -14.92 15.37 -12.23
C TYR A 48 -13.60 15.13 -11.51
N ILE A 49 -12.74 14.25 -12.03
CA ILE A 49 -11.44 13.92 -11.45
C ILE A 49 -10.39 13.74 -12.56
N HIS A 50 -9.11 13.92 -12.20
CA HIS A 50 -7.96 13.64 -13.08
C HIS A 50 -7.20 12.42 -12.56
N VAL A 51 -6.62 11.60 -13.44
CA VAL A 51 -5.89 10.38 -13.04
C VAL A 51 -4.75 10.71 -12.06
N GLU A 52 -4.01 11.78 -12.32
CA GLU A 52 -2.92 12.32 -11.50
C GLU A 52 -3.35 12.97 -10.18
N SER A 53 -4.65 13.01 -9.88
CA SER A 53 -5.18 13.47 -8.59
C SER A 53 -5.62 12.33 -7.67
N MET A 54 -5.51 11.09 -8.14
CA MET A 54 -6.01 9.92 -7.42
C MET A 54 -4.95 9.30 -6.52
N HIS A 55 -5.34 9.05 -5.27
CA HIS A 55 -4.56 8.30 -4.30
C HIS A 55 -5.38 7.10 -3.82
N PHE A 56 -4.97 5.89 -4.19
CA PHE A 56 -5.59 4.67 -3.67
C PHE A 56 -4.90 4.23 -2.38
N ILE A 57 -5.70 3.85 -1.38
CA ILE A 57 -5.21 3.29 -0.12
C ILE A 57 -5.87 1.94 0.06
N GLY A 58 -5.07 0.88 0.14
CA GLY A 58 -5.56 -0.49 0.22
C GLY A 58 -4.94 -1.24 1.37
N HIS A 59 -5.76 -1.80 2.26
CA HIS A 59 -5.32 -2.70 3.33
C HIS A 59 -5.50 -4.15 2.94
N SER A 60 -4.56 -5.03 3.30
CA SER A 60 -4.65 -6.47 3.04
C SER A 60 -4.88 -6.76 1.55
N MET A 61 -5.89 -7.54 1.19
CA MET A 61 -6.35 -7.76 -0.20
C MET A 61 -6.68 -6.46 -0.95
N GLY A 62 -7.11 -5.42 -0.24
CA GLY A 62 -7.38 -4.09 -0.81
C GLY A 62 -6.16 -3.45 -1.48
N ALA A 63 -4.94 -3.77 -1.03
CA ALA A 63 -3.72 -3.30 -1.69
C ALA A 63 -3.61 -3.83 -3.13
N HIS A 64 -3.95 -5.10 -3.35
CA HIS A 64 -3.96 -5.70 -4.68
C HIS A 64 -5.13 -5.24 -5.53
N ILE A 65 -6.30 -5.01 -4.92
CA ILE A 65 -7.45 -4.36 -5.60
C ILE A 65 -7.04 -2.99 -6.17
N ALA A 66 -6.32 -2.18 -5.38
CA ALA A 66 -5.79 -0.89 -5.83
C ALA A 66 -4.80 -1.04 -7.00
N GLY A 67 -3.89 -2.02 -6.92
CA GLY A 67 -2.96 -2.36 -8.02
C GLY A 67 -3.71 -2.72 -9.30
N TYR A 68 -4.65 -3.67 -9.24
CA TYR A 68 -5.46 -4.07 -10.40
C TYR A 68 -6.24 -2.91 -11.00
N ALA A 69 -6.88 -2.08 -10.17
CA ALA A 69 -7.61 -0.91 -10.66
C ALA A 69 -6.69 0.04 -11.43
N SER A 70 -5.50 0.31 -10.89
CA SER A 70 -4.52 1.18 -11.52
C SER A 70 -3.97 0.60 -12.83
N GLN A 71 -3.68 -0.71 -12.88
CA GLN A 71 -3.26 -1.40 -14.09
C GLN A 71 -4.31 -1.27 -15.20
N ILE A 72 -5.59 -1.41 -14.87
CA ILE A 72 -6.70 -1.28 -15.84
C ILE A 72 -6.84 0.16 -16.31
N ILE A 73 -6.72 1.15 -15.42
CA ILE A 73 -6.73 2.59 -15.78
C ILE A 73 -5.57 2.89 -16.74
N LYS A 74 -4.36 2.41 -16.43
CA LYS A 74 -3.17 2.56 -17.28
C LYS A 74 -3.36 1.93 -18.65
N GLN A 75 -3.91 0.72 -18.71
CA GLN A 75 -4.20 0.04 -19.98
C GLN A 75 -5.26 0.77 -20.81
N LYS A 76 -6.33 1.30 -20.19
CA LYS A 76 -7.45 1.92 -20.90
C LYS A 76 -7.22 3.37 -21.31
N LEU A 77 -6.47 4.13 -20.51
CA LEU A 77 -6.29 5.57 -20.71
C LEU A 77 -4.84 5.96 -21.06
N ASN A 78 -3.87 5.05 -20.95
CA ASN A 78 -2.45 5.35 -21.07
C ASN A 78 -1.99 6.46 -20.09
N GLN A 79 -2.58 6.45 -18.88
CA GLN A 79 -2.28 7.39 -17.80
C GLN A 79 -2.03 6.60 -16.50
N VAL A 80 -1.19 7.13 -15.62
CA VAL A 80 -0.78 6.45 -14.39
C VAL A 80 -1.37 7.16 -13.19
N VAL A 81 -1.95 6.40 -12.26
CA VAL A 81 -2.46 6.93 -10.98
C VAL A 81 -1.31 7.57 -10.20
N ASP A 82 -1.58 8.67 -9.50
CA ASP A 82 -0.53 9.39 -8.78
C ASP A 82 0.09 8.53 -7.68
N ARG A 83 -0.73 8.00 -6.78
CA ARG A 83 -0.23 7.27 -5.61
C ARG A 83 -1.04 6.04 -5.25
N ILE A 84 -0.33 4.99 -4.83
CA ILE A 84 -0.92 3.86 -4.08
C ILE A 84 -0.21 3.76 -2.73
N THR A 85 -0.98 3.81 -1.64
CA THR A 85 -0.49 3.40 -0.32
C THR A 85 -1.04 2.03 0.05
N ALA A 86 -0.15 1.09 0.29
CA ALA A 86 -0.46 -0.30 0.57
C ALA A 86 -0.20 -0.62 2.04
N LEU A 87 -1.24 -1.01 2.75
CA LEU A 87 -1.24 -1.24 4.20
C LEU A 87 -1.23 -2.75 4.44
N ASP A 88 -0.06 -3.29 4.74
CA ASP A 88 0.23 -4.70 4.96
C ASP A 88 -0.44 -5.64 3.92
N PRO A 89 -0.02 -5.58 2.64
CA PRO A 89 -0.58 -6.41 1.56
C PRO A 89 -0.55 -7.89 1.93
N ILE A 90 -1.61 -8.63 1.59
CA ILE A 90 -1.70 -10.04 1.97
C ILE A 90 -0.71 -10.91 1.16
N ALA A 91 0.01 -11.81 1.82
CA ALA A 91 1.04 -12.64 1.16
C ALA A 91 0.49 -13.92 0.53
N TYR A 92 -0.54 -14.51 1.11
CA TYR A 92 -0.99 -15.83 0.67
C TYR A 92 -1.57 -15.76 -0.75
N MET A 93 -1.02 -16.56 -1.67
CA MET A 93 -1.31 -16.52 -3.12
C MET A 93 -0.88 -15.23 -3.85
N PHE A 94 0.01 -14.43 -3.25
CA PHE A 94 0.69 -13.29 -3.91
C PHE A 94 2.22 -13.34 -3.74
N GLU A 95 2.70 -13.84 -2.60
CA GLU A 95 4.12 -14.06 -2.29
C GLU A 95 4.46 -15.53 -2.01
N TYR A 96 3.50 -16.33 -1.53
CA TYR A 96 3.71 -17.74 -1.21
C TYR A 96 3.03 -18.67 -2.21
N PRO A 97 3.71 -19.73 -2.71
CA PRO A 97 5.07 -20.16 -2.36
C PRO A 97 6.20 -19.38 -3.07
N TYR A 98 5.86 -18.57 -4.07
CA TYR A 98 6.77 -17.68 -4.78
C TYR A 98 6.06 -16.35 -5.05
N LEU A 99 6.85 -15.29 -5.24
CA LEU A 99 6.33 -13.97 -5.59
C LEU A 99 5.66 -14.01 -6.96
N GLU A 100 4.36 -13.74 -6.98
CA GLU A 100 3.56 -13.70 -8.20
C GLU A 100 4.05 -12.61 -9.15
N HIS A 101 3.76 -12.81 -10.44
CA HIS A 101 4.11 -11.85 -11.47
C HIS A 101 3.47 -10.47 -11.18
N PRO A 102 4.13 -9.34 -11.48
CA PRO A 102 3.58 -8.00 -11.26
C PRO A 102 2.16 -7.76 -11.80
N SER A 103 1.74 -8.47 -12.85
CA SER A 103 0.37 -8.37 -13.39
C SER A 103 -0.71 -9.03 -12.53
N GLU A 104 -0.32 -9.85 -11.56
CA GLU A 104 -1.22 -10.63 -10.70
C GLU A 104 -1.19 -10.15 -9.24
N ARG A 105 -0.53 -9.02 -8.95
CA ARG A 105 -0.46 -8.40 -7.62
C ARG A 105 -0.27 -6.89 -7.74
N LEU A 106 -0.10 -6.23 -6.60
CA LEU A 106 0.40 -4.86 -6.55
C LEU A 106 1.89 -4.85 -6.89
N ASP A 107 2.33 -3.86 -7.67
CA ASP A 107 3.72 -3.60 -8.01
C ASP A 107 4.02 -2.10 -8.06
N LYS A 108 5.28 -1.71 -7.84
CA LYS A 108 5.73 -0.32 -7.88
C LYS A 108 5.40 0.41 -9.18
N ASN A 109 5.27 -0.31 -10.29
CA ASN A 109 4.95 0.27 -11.59
C ASN A 109 3.45 0.57 -11.80
N ASP A 110 2.61 0.26 -10.80
CA ASP A 110 1.17 0.46 -10.87
C ASP A 110 0.78 1.93 -10.67
N ALA A 111 1.60 2.74 -10.00
CA ALA A 111 1.35 4.17 -9.82
C ALA A 111 2.63 5.00 -10.06
N SER A 112 2.52 6.32 -10.01
CA SER A 112 3.68 7.21 -10.08
C SER A 112 4.51 7.14 -8.79
N PHE A 113 3.87 6.79 -7.67
CA PHE A 113 4.51 6.48 -6.41
C PHE A 113 3.73 5.41 -5.63
N VAL A 114 4.40 4.33 -5.22
CA VAL A 114 3.83 3.26 -4.39
C VAL A 114 4.58 3.19 -3.07
N ASP A 115 3.87 3.44 -1.96
CA ASP A 115 4.42 3.28 -0.62
C ASP A 115 3.72 2.17 0.17
N VAL A 116 4.51 1.28 0.77
CA VAL A 116 4.02 0.06 1.42
C VAL A 116 4.40 0.07 2.90
N ILE A 117 3.48 -0.28 3.79
CA ILE A 117 3.76 -0.44 5.23
C ILE A 117 3.56 -1.92 5.58
N HIS A 118 4.66 -2.62 5.87
CA HIS A 118 4.66 -4.01 6.30
C HIS A 118 4.61 -4.08 7.82
N THR A 119 3.57 -4.70 8.36
CA THR A 119 3.40 -4.86 9.82
C THR A 119 3.23 -6.29 10.26
N ASN A 120 2.86 -7.20 9.35
CA ASN A 120 2.69 -8.61 9.62
C ASN A 120 3.32 -9.56 8.59
N GLY A 121 4.48 -9.18 8.07
CA GLY A 121 5.29 -10.03 7.21
C GLY A 121 5.64 -11.37 7.87
N ARG A 122 5.65 -12.47 7.09
CA ARG A 122 5.74 -13.87 7.56
C ARG A 122 4.55 -14.37 8.40
N GLY A 123 3.58 -13.52 8.69
CA GLY A 123 2.25 -13.90 9.17
C GLY A 123 1.27 -13.92 8.01
N LEU A 124 0.40 -12.90 7.96
CA LEU A 124 -0.56 -12.67 6.89
C LEU A 124 0.01 -11.79 5.77
N GLY A 125 0.82 -10.80 6.14
CA GLY A 125 1.34 -9.78 5.23
C GLY A 125 2.54 -10.24 4.41
N MET A 126 2.76 -9.54 3.29
CA MET A 126 3.94 -9.67 2.43
C MET A 126 5.20 -9.18 3.16
N MET A 127 6.34 -9.79 2.84
CA MET A 127 7.67 -9.31 3.23
C MET A 127 8.44 -8.76 2.03
N ALA A 128 8.13 -9.24 0.83
CA ALA A 128 8.73 -8.73 -0.40
C ALA A 128 8.50 -7.22 -0.54
N ALA A 129 9.58 -6.49 -0.85
CA ALA A 129 9.50 -5.08 -1.20
C ALA A 129 8.84 -4.96 -2.59
N ILE A 130 7.65 -4.36 -2.63
CA ILE A 130 6.83 -4.24 -3.85
C ILE A 130 6.49 -2.78 -4.20
N GLY A 131 6.95 -1.81 -3.41
CA GLY A 131 6.77 -0.38 -3.66
C GLY A 131 8.02 0.32 -4.21
N ASP A 132 7.88 1.65 -4.35
CA ASP A 132 9.02 2.56 -4.44
C ASP A 132 9.68 2.76 -3.07
N VAL A 133 8.86 2.74 -2.01
CA VAL A 133 9.30 2.78 -0.61
C VAL A 133 8.52 1.77 0.21
N ASP A 134 9.24 0.86 0.86
CA ASP A 134 8.68 -0.16 1.74
C ASP A 134 9.14 0.11 3.19
N PHE A 135 8.18 0.36 4.07
CA PHE A 135 8.40 0.64 5.49
C PHE A 135 8.17 -0.63 6.31
N TYR A 136 9.15 -0.94 7.19
CA TYR A 136 9.12 -2.11 8.07
C TYR A 136 9.15 -1.68 9.54
N PRO A 137 8.10 -1.01 10.07
CA PRO A 137 8.03 -0.64 11.48
C PRO A 137 8.25 -1.86 12.38
N ASN A 138 9.16 -1.72 13.34
CA ASN A 138 9.54 -2.77 14.28
C ASN A 138 9.99 -4.09 13.59
N GLY A 139 10.58 -3.99 12.40
CA GLY A 139 11.04 -5.13 11.61
C GLY A 139 9.96 -5.75 10.72
N GLY A 140 8.74 -5.21 10.76
CA GLY A 140 7.67 -5.51 9.82
C GLY A 140 6.98 -6.87 9.97
N MET A 141 7.28 -7.65 11.03
CA MET A 141 6.70 -8.99 11.24
C MET A 141 5.67 -9.05 12.39
N GLN A 142 6.03 -8.58 13.58
CA GLN A 142 5.19 -8.61 14.76
C GLN A 142 5.26 -7.26 15.46
N GLN A 143 4.11 -6.64 15.69
CA GLN A 143 4.07 -5.30 16.25
C GLN A 143 4.04 -5.33 17.79
N PRO A 144 4.75 -4.41 18.47
CA PRO A 144 4.67 -4.28 19.91
C PRO A 144 3.23 -4.11 20.40
N GLY A 145 2.87 -4.84 21.46
CA GLY A 145 1.50 -4.82 22.02
C GLY A 145 0.50 -5.73 21.30
N CYS A 146 0.90 -6.42 20.23
CA CYS A 146 0.04 -7.39 19.55
C CYS A 146 0.28 -8.83 20.02
N GLY A 147 -0.81 -9.53 20.37
CA GLY A 147 -0.81 -10.94 20.75
C GLY A 147 -1.26 -11.91 19.64
N SER A 148 -1.61 -11.39 18.46
CA SER A 148 -2.08 -12.18 17.30
C SER A 148 -1.56 -11.60 15.98
N PHE A 149 -1.56 -12.42 14.92
CA PHE A 149 -1.23 -11.96 13.57
C PHE A 149 -2.20 -10.90 13.06
N MET A 150 -3.51 -11.05 13.33
CA MET A 150 -4.51 -10.04 12.96
C MET A 150 -4.23 -8.68 13.58
N CYS A 151 -3.84 -8.62 14.87
CA CYS A 151 -3.48 -7.34 15.49
C CYS A 151 -2.29 -6.69 14.76
N SER A 152 -1.24 -7.47 14.46
CA SER A 152 -0.09 -6.96 13.71
C SER A 152 -0.49 -6.53 12.28
N HIS A 153 -1.45 -7.22 11.65
CA HIS A 153 -1.95 -6.92 10.31
C HIS A 153 -2.71 -5.59 10.25
N GLU A 154 -3.49 -5.28 11.29
CA GLU A 154 -4.26 -4.03 11.43
C GLU A 154 -3.40 -2.82 11.76
N ARG A 155 -2.20 -3.02 12.35
CA ARG A 155 -1.31 -1.93 12.76
C ARG A 155 -0.85 -1.02 11.62
N SER A 156 -0.82 -1.52 10.39
CA SER A 156 -0.50 -0.72 9.21
C SER A 156 -1.48 0.46 9.04
N CYS A 157 -2.78 0.22 9.22
CA CYS A 157 -3.82 1.25 9.21
C CYS A 157 -3.64 2.27 10.33
N GLU A 158 -3.27 1.81 11.53
CA GLU A 158 -3.00 2.71 12.66
C GLU A 158 -1.78 3.60 12.41
N PHE A 159 -0.67 3.03 11.93
CA PHE A 159 0.53 3.81 11.60
C PHE A 159 0.26 4.85 10.52
N TRP A 160 -0.46 4.47 9.46
CA TRP A 160 -0.83 5.40 8.40
C TRP A 160 -1.74 6.53 8.90
N THR A 161 -2.80 6.19 9.65
CA THR A 161 -3.71 7.20 10.19
C THR A 161 -3.01 8.14 11.18
N ALA A 162 -2.09 7.61 11.98
CA ALA A 162 -1.35 8.41 12.95
C ALA A 162 -0.28 9.29 12.29
N SER A 163 0.31 8.86 11.16
CA SER A 163 1.29 9.64 10.41
C SER A 163 0.65 10.86 9.74
N ILE A 164 -0.61 10.77 9.30
CA ILE A 164 -1.36 11.94 8.80
C ILE A 164 -1.51 13.00 9.90
N LYS A 165 -1.82 12.58 11.14
CA LYS A 165 -2.00 13.49 12.27
C LYS A 165 -0.68 14.04 12.80
N ASN A 166 0.40 13.26 12.75
CA ASN A 166 1.68 13.58 13.38
C ASN A 166 2.87 13.22 12.47
N PRO A 167 3.05 13.87 11.31
CA PRO A 167 4.03 13.46 10.32
C PRO A 167 5.46 13.45 10.87
N CYS A 168 5.80 14.40 11.74
CA CYS A 168 7.14 14.48 12.33
C CYS A 168 7.49 13.34 13.30
N LYS A 169 6.49 12.59 13.80
CA LYS A 169 6.71 11.47 14.75
C LYS A 169 6.99 10.15 14.04
N TYR A 170 6.59 10.01 12.78
CA TYR A 170 6.72 8.77 12.00
C TYR A 170 7.83 8.89 10.95
N LYS A 171 8.97 9.48 11.34
CA LYS A 171 10.15 9.53 10.47
C LYS A 171 10.74 8.13 10.31
N ALA A 172 10.92 7.70 9.07
CA ALA A 172 11.65 6.48 8.73
C ALA A 172 13.12 6.80 8.44
N ILE A 173 13.98 5.80 8.62
CA ILE A 173 15.40 5.86 8.28
C ILE A 173 15.69 4.70 7.34
N SER A 174 16.41 4.97 6.25
CA SER A 174 16.77 3.94 5.28
C SER A 174 17.98 3.14 5.73
N TYR A 175 17.86 1.82 5.63
CA TYR A 175 18.89 0.82 5.86
C TYR A 175 18.76 -0.28 4.81
N ASP A 176 19.85 -1.03 4.59
CA ASP A 176 19.90 -2.12 3.62
C ASP A 176 19.16 -3.37 4.13
N SER A 177 19.11 -3.53 5.46
CA SER A 177 18.41 -4.62 6.13
C SER A 177 17.99 -4.24 7.55
N TRP A 178 17.08 -5.02 8.14
CA TRP A 178 16.71 -4.89 9.55
C TRP A 178 17.89 -5.19 10.48
N ASP A 179 18.74 -6.15 10.12
CA ASP A 179 19.94 -6.47 10.90
C ASP A 179 20.94 -5.31 10.88
N ASP A 180 21.10 -4.60 9.76
CA ASP A 180 21.95 -3.41 9.71
C ASP A 180 21.43 -2.29 10.62
N TYR A 181 20.11 -2.10 10.65
CA TYR A 181 19.47 -1.17 11.58
C TYR A 181 19.77 -1.54 13.05
N LEU A 182 19.57 -2.79 13.44
CA LEU A 182 19.84 -3.26 14.81
C LEU A 182 21.32 -3.15 15.20
N ASN A 183 22.22 -3.36 14.24
CA ASN A 183 23.66 -3.27 14.46
C ASN A 183 24.24 -1.85 14.28
N GLY A 184 23.40 -0.85 13.99
CA GLY A 184 23.84 0.53 13.77
C GLY A 184 24.77 0.70 12.55
N LYS A 185 24.71 -0.22 11.58
CA LYS A 185 25.56 -0.21 10.38
C LYS A 185 24.88 0.57 9.25
N ASN A 186 25.65 1.26 8.41
CA ASN A 186 25.21 1.82 7.13
C ASN A 186 23.93 2.69 7.19
N LYS A 187 23.91 3.73 8.01
CA LYS A 187 22.86 4.76 7.93
C LYS A 187 22.99 5.51 6.59
N ARG A 188 22.23 5.10 5.57
CA ARG A 188 22.14 5.90 4.32
C ARG A 188 21.38 7.17 4.67
N THR A 189 22.08 8.30 4.69
CA THR A 189 21.44 9.59 4.89
C THR A 189 20.74 9.96 3.59
N ILE A 190 19.45 9.61 3.45
CA ILE A 190 18.65 10.14 2.36
C ILE A 190 18.41 11.62 2.67
N LYS A 191 19.09 12.50 1.94
CA LYS A 191 18.75 13.92 1.90
C LYS A 191 17.32 14.02 1.38
N GLY A 192 16.38 14.46 2.23
CA GLY A 192 15.07 14.92 1.76
C GLY A 192 15.25 16.05 0.75
N SER A 193 14.24 16.26 -0.09
CA SER A 193 14.15 17.25 -1.18
C SER A 193 14.45 18.70 -0.79
N ASP A 194 14.71 18.99 0.48
CA ASP A 194 14.88 20.34 1.01
C ASP A 194 16.34 20.68 1.35
N GLY A 195 17.30 19.84 0.95
CA GLY A 195 18.72 20.21 0.90
C GLY A 195 19.42 20.52 2.23
N ASN A 196 18.74 20.47 3.38
CA ASN A 196 19.34 20.81 4.67
C ASN A 196 19.58 19.58 5.54
N SER A 197 20.85 19.39 5.88
CA SER A 197 21.37 18.44 6.86
C SER A 197 21.20 18.97 8.28
N SER A 198 20.64 18.15 9.16
CA SER A 198 20.85 18.19 10.61
C SER A 198 20.90 16.76 11.14
#